data_AF-A0A914SLE4-F1
#
_entry.id   AF-A0A914SLE4-F1
#
_cell.length_a   1.000
_cell.length_b   1.000
_cell.length_c   1.000
_cell.angle_alpha   90.00
_cell.angle_beta   90.00
_cell.angle_gamma   90.00
#
_symmetry.space_group_name_H-M   'P 1'
#
loop_
_entity.id
_entity.type
_entity.pdbx_description
1 polymer ?
#
loop_
_entity_poly.entity_id
_entity_poly.type
_entity_poly.pdbx_seq_one_letter_code
_entity_poly.pdbx_strand_id
1 'polypeptide(L)'
;MLYWEYRRILRQKWRHFRPIPEGATYQQISRGRILVTFALFFVAWKSMGLYLNEKLLYNKDETTGEYRYFQPREMKAIIKEKRMAMDTGLKKKETLTVEDVTKFPLDD
;
A
#
# COMPACT_ATOMS: atom_id res chain seq x y z
N MET A 1 22.48 -19.97 -6.75
CA MET A 1 21.94 -21.27 -6.28
C MET A 1 21.03 -21.14 -5.07
N LEU A 2 21.44 -20.43 -4.00
CA LEU A 2 20.69 -20.29 -2.73
C LEU A 2 19.21 -19.84 -2.86
N TYR A 3 18.91 -18.92 -3.78
CA TYR A 3 17.53 -18.45 -4.00
C TYR A 3 16.56 -19.58 -4.42
N TRP A 4 17.03 -20.52 -5.23
CA TRP A 4 16.21 -21.63 -5.74
C TRP A 4 15.94 -22.70 -4.68
N GLU A 5 16.89 -22.93 -3.79
CA GLU A 5 16.74 -23.83 -2.64
C GLU A 5 15.74 -23.26 -1.64
N TYR A 6 15.85 -21.97 -1.32
CA TYR A 6 14.89 -21.30 -0.43
C TYR A 6 13.46 -21.37 -0.97
N ARG A 7 13.27 -21.11 -2.26
CA ARG A 7 11.96 -21.23 -2.92
C ARG A 7 11.40 -22.66 -2.86
N ARG A 8 12.26 -23.69 -2.88
CA ARG A 8 11.84 -25.09 -2.76
C ARG A 8 11.39 -25.41 -1.34
N ILE A 9 12.17 -25.04 -0.34
CA ILE A 9 11.84 -25.23 1.09
C ILE A 9 10.54 -24.49 1.42
N LEU A 10 10.39 -23.26 0.93
CA LEU A 10 9.18 -22.47 1.10
C LEU A 10 7.96 -23.20 0.52
N ARG A 11 8.03 -23.69 -0.72
CA ARG A 11 6.92 -24.43 -1.34
C ARG A 11 6.58 -25.72 -0.59
N GLN A 12 7.58 -26.46 -0.11
CA GLN A 12 7.37 -27.66 0.68
C GLN A 12 6.70 -27.36 2.01
N LYS A 13 7.18 -26.33 2.74
CA LYS A 13 6.53 -25.83 3.96
C LYS A 13 5.06 -25.46 3.69
N TRP A 14 4.80 -24.68 2.64
CA TRP A 14 3.44 -24.26 2.27
C TRP A 14 2.50 -25.44 1.96
N ARG A 15 2.99 -26.52 1.35
CA ARG A 15 2.20 -27.75 1.15
C ARG A 15 1.95 -28.49 2.46
N HIS A 16 2.95 -28.53 3.35
CA HIS A 16 2.82 -29.19 4.65
C HIS A 16 1.85 -28.47 5.59
N PHE A 17 1.78 -27.14 5.52
CA PHE A 17 0.83 -26.34 6.30
C PHE A 17 -0.63 -26.47 5.82
N ARG A 18 -0.87 -27.03 4.62
CA ARG A 18 -2.21 -27.24 4.08
C ARG A 18 -2.32 -28.66 3.53
N PRO A 19 -2.36 -29.69 4.39
CA PRO A 19 -2.60 -31.05 3.93
C PRO A 19 -3.96 -31.08 3.23
N ILE A 20 -3.95 -31.53 1.97
CA ILE A 20 -5.20 -31.79 1.25
C ILE A 20 -5.80 -33.02 1.92
N PRO A 21 -7.06 -32.97 2.40
CA PRO A 21 -7.66 -34.12 3.04
C PRO A 21 -7.75 -35.26 2.01
N GLU A 22 -7.24 -36.44 2.36
CA GLU A 22 -7.32 -37.62 1.51
C GLU A 22 -8.81 -37.96 1.29
N GLY A 23 -9.25 -38.01 0.04
CA GLY A 23 -10.65 -38.24 -0.33
C GLY A 23 -11.54 -36.99 -0.47
N ALA A 24 -10.99 -35.77 -0.35
CA ALA A 24 -11.77 -34.55 -0.56
C ALA A 24 -12.08 -34.30 -2.03
N THR A 25 -13.37 -34.19 -2.37
CA THR A 25 -13.82 -33.75 -3.69
C THR A 25 -13.32 -32.33 -3.97
N TYR A 26 -12.92 -32.05 -5.21
CA TYR A 26 -12.41 -30.73 -5.66
C TYR A 26 -13.29 -29.55 -5.19
N GLN A 27 -14.62 -29.76 -5.15
CA GLN A 27 -15.61 -28.78 -4.70
C GLN A 27 -15.49 -28.42 -3.21
N GLN A 28 -15.04 -29.34 -2.35
CA GLN A 28 -14.85 -29.09 -0.92
C GLN A 28 -13.58 -28.26 -0.67
N ILE A 29 -12.52 -28.56 -1.41
CA ILE A 29 -11.25 -27.81 -1.35
C ILE A 29 -11.46 -26.37 -1.82
N SER A 30 -12.20 -26.16 -2.91
CA SER A 30 -12.47 -24.81 -3.43
C SER A 30 -13.35 -23.99 -2.48
N ARG A 31 -14.39 -24.59 -1.89
CA ARG A 31 -15.25 -23.94 -0.88
C ARG A 31 -14.46 -23.52 0.37
N GLY A 32 -13.58 -24.38 0.88
CA GLY A 32 -12.72 -24.04 2.02
C GLY A 32 -11.78 -22.87 1.71
N ARG A 33 -11.20 -22.83 0.51
CA ARG A 33 -10.36 -21.71 0.07
C ARG A 33 -11.14 -20.40 0.00
N ILE A 34 -12.35 -20.43 -0.55
CA ILE A 34 -13.23 -19.25 -0.65
C ILE A 34 -13.53 -18.68 0.74
N LEU A 35 -13.90 -19.54 1.70
CA LEU A 35 -14.18 -19.12 3.07
C LEU A 35 -12.94 -18.51 3.75
N VAL A 36 -11.78 -19.13 3.59
CA VAL A 36 -10.52 -18.60 4.15
C VAL A 36 -10.15 -17.26 3.52
N THR A 37 -10.27 -17.13 2.19
CA THR A 37 -10.00 -15.85 1.52
C THR A 37 -10.99 -14.77 1.93
N PHE A 38 -12.25 -15.13 2.14
CA PHE A 38 -13.28 -14.20 2.59
C PHE A 38 -13.03 -13.73 4.03
N ALA A 39 -12.70 -14.64 4.94
CA ALA A 39 -12.34 -14.28 6.31
C ALA A 39 -11.09 -13.39 6.36
N LEU A 40 -10.04 -13.73 5.59
CA LEU A 40 -8.84 -12.90 5.50
C LEU A 40 -9.14 -11.52 4.91
N PHE A 41 -10.01 -11.45 3.91
CA PHE A 41 -10.46 -10.17 3.34
C PHE A 41 -11.13 -9.29 4.39
N PHE A 42 -12.03 -9.86 5.21
CA PHE A 42 -12.69 -9.10 6.28
C PHE A 42 -11.71 -8.57 7.33
N VAL A 43 -10.76 -9.40 7.77
CA VAL A 43 -9.74 -8.98 8.73
C VAL A 43 -8.87 -7.87 8.13
N ALA A 44 -8.38 -8.07 6.90
CA ALA A 44 -7.57 -7.09 6.19
C ALA A 44 -8.34 -5.78 5.96
N TRP A 45 -9.62 -5.85 5.61
CA TRP A 45 -10.48 -4.69 5.42
C TRP A 45 -10.62 -3.89 6.72
N LYS A 46 -10.86 -4.56 7.84
CA LYS A 46 -10.96 -3.93 9.16
C LYS A 46 -9.63 -3.32 9.59
N SER A 47 -8.52 -4.04 9.46
CA SER A 47 -7.20 -3.51 9.80
C SER A 47 -6.80 -2.34 8.91
N MET A 48 -7.14 -2.39 7.61
CA MET A 48 -6.90 -1.29 6.69
C MET A 48 -7.71 -0.04 7.07
N GLY A 49 -8.96 -0.22 7.48
CA GLY A 49 -9.79 0.88 7.99
C GLY A 49 -9.20 1.53 9.24
N LEU A 50 -8.70 0.72 10.19
CA LEU A 50 -8.02 1.22 11.39
C LEU A 50 -6.72 1.96 11.04
N TYR A 51 -5.89 1.38 10.19
CA TYR A 51 -4.64 2.00 9.75
C TYR A 51 -4.87 3.31 9.00
N LEU A 52 -5.87 3.37 8.11
CA LEU A 52 -6.27 4.60 7.42
C LEU A 52 -6.81 5.63 8.42
N ASN A 53 -7.58 5.21 9.41
CA ASN A 53 -8.10 6.09 10.45
C ASN A 53 -6.95 6.70 11.25
N GLU A 54 -6.03 5.88 11.75
CA GLU A 54 -4.86 6.35 12.50
C GLU A 54 -4.00 7.30 11.67
N LYS A 55 -3.69 6.94 10.42
CA LYS A 55 -2.84 7.75 9.54
C LYS A 55 -3.48 9.06 9.08
N LEU A 56 -4.81 9.10 8.91
CA LEU A 56 -5.50 10.29 8.43
C LEU A 56 -5.95 11.20 9.58
N LEU A 57 -6.38 10.64 10.71
CA LEU A 57 -7.06 11.39 11.76
C LEU A 57 -6.20 11.68 12.98
N TYR A 58 -5.04 11.04 13.13
CA TYR A 58 -4.17 11.29 14.27
C TYR A 58 -2.83 11.88 13.84
N ASN A 59 -2.45 12.95 14.52
CA ASN A 59 -1.10 13.49 14.47
C ASN A 59 -0.38 13.07 15.75
N LYS A 60 0.85 12.60 15.62
CA LYS A 60 1.68 12.22 16.77
C LYS A 60 2.35 13.50 17.28
N ASP A 61 1.96 13.99 18.45
CA ASP A 61 2.65 15.12 19.07
C ASP A 61 4.07 14.69 19.45
N GLU A 62 5.09 15.34 18.90
CA GLU A 62 6.50 14.95 19.06
C GLU A 62 7.03 15.15 20.49
N THR A 63 6.35 15.98 21.29
CA THR A 63 6.78 16.36 22.64
C THR A 63 6.17 15.50 23.75
N THR A 64 4.92 15.04 23.58
CA THR A 64 4.20 14.25 24.58
C THR A 64 3.98 12.80 24.15
N GLY A 65 4.13 12.48 22.86
CA GLY A 65 3.89 11.14 22.32
C GLY A 65 2.42 10.72 22.30
N GLU A 66 1.51 11.63 22.63
CA GLU A 66 0.07 11.38 22.64
C GLU A 66 -0.53 11.50 21.23
N TYR A 67 -1.48 10.61 20.93
CA TYR A 67 -2.22 10.61 19.69
C TYR A 67 -3.39 11.57 19.81
N ARG A 68 -3.29 12.76 19.20
CA ARG A 68 -4.38 13.73 19.19
C ARG A 68 -5.15 13.68 17.88
N TYR A 69 -6.48 13.73 17.97
CA TYR A 69 -7.36 13.86 16.81
C TYR A 69 -7.15 15.21 16.11
N PHE A 70 -7.02 15.20 14.79
CA PHE A 70 -6.93 16.41 13.97
C PHE A 70 -8.15 17.30 14.17
N GLN A 71 -7.93 18.59 14.42
CA GLN A 71 -9.01 19.56 14.34
C GLN A 71 -9.34 19.86 12.86
N PRO A 72 -10.62 20.10 12.49
CA PRO A 72 -11.02 20.35 11.10
C PRO A 72 -10.30 21.53 10.41
N ARG A 73 -9.77 22.48 11.19
CA ARG A 73 -9.03 23.64 10.69
C ARG A 73 -7.61 23.28 10.27
N GLU A 74 -6.93 22.43 11.04
CA GLU A 74 -5.57 21.95 10.78
C GLU A 74 -5.55 21.04 9.54
N MET A 75 -6.54 20.16 9.42
CA MET A 75 -6.71 19.29 8.26
C MET A 75 -6.80 20.09 6.94
N LYS A 76 -7.53 21.23 6.94
CA LYS A 76 -7.65 22.11 5.76
C LYS A 76 -6.33 22.79 5.42
N ALA A 77 -5.54 23.19 6.41
CA ALA A 77 -4.22 23.78 6.20
C ALA A 77 -3.26 22.78 5.54
N ILE A 78 -3.20 21.54 6.06
CA ILE A 78 -2.35 20.47 5.53
C ILE A 78 -2.74 20.09 4.09
N ILE A 79 -4.05 20.02 3.79
CA ILE A 79 -4.52 19.74 2.42
C ILE A 79 -4.12 20.87 1.47
N LYS A 80 -4.19 22.13 1.91
CA LYS A 80 -3.79 23.28 1.11
C LYS A 80 -2.29 23.28 0.83
N GLU A 81 -1.47 22.99 1.83
CA GLU A 81 -0.02 22.84 1.69
C GLU A 81 0.37 21.70 0.75
N LYS A 82 -0.26 20.53 0.89
CA LYS A 82 -0.04 19.39 -0.02
C LYS A 82 -0.42 19.72 -1.46
N ARG A 83 -1.52 20.46 -1.68
CA ARG A 83 -1.90 20.92 -3.03
C ARG A 83 -0.86 21.89 -3.61
N MET A 84 -0.41 22.88 -2.83
CA MET A 84 0.62 23.82 -3.28
C MET A 84 1.97 23.14 -3.54
N ALA A 85 2.32 22.09 -2.79
CA ALA A 85 3.51 21.27 -3.02
C ALA A 85 3.39 20.41 -4.30
N MET A 86 2.20 19.89 -4.61
CA MET A 86 1.97 19.18 -5.88
C MET A 86 2.03 20.14 -7.07
N ASP A 87 1.45 21.34 -6.95
CA ASP A 87 1.46 22.35 -8.01
C ASP A 87 2.87 22.87 -8.30
N THR A 88 3.71 23.04 -7.26
CA THR A 88 5.12 23.41 -7.43
C THR A 88 5.96 22.26 -8.00
N GLY A 89 5.69 21.01 -7.63
CA GLY A 89 6.32 19.83 -8.21
C GLY A 89 5.94 19.58 -9.68
N LEU A 90 4.69 19.84 -10.06
CA LEU A 90 4.20 19.79 -11.43
C LEU A 90 4.88 20.88 -12.29
N LYS A 91 4.92 22.13 -11.80
CA LYS A 91 5.64 23.22 -12.48
C LYS A 91 7.13 22.94 -12.64
N LYS A 92 7.76 22.30 -11.66
CA LYS A 92 9.17 21.88 -11.75
C LYS A 92 9.40 20.81 -12.82
N LYS A 93 8.45 19.88 -13.00
CA LYS A 93 8.50 18.88 -14.08
C LYS A 93 8.26 19.50 -15.46
N GLU A 94 7.30 20.42 -15.58
CA GLU A 94 7.01 21.12 -16.83
C GLU A 94 8.19 22.01 -17.27
N THR A 95 8.84 22.71 -16.34
CA THR A 95 10.06 23.49 -16.62
C THR A 95 11.23 22.60 -17.05
N LEU A 96 11.46 21.47 -16.38
CA LEU A 96 12.47 20.48 -16.80
C LEU A 96 12.22 19.95 -18.22
N THR A 97 10.97 19.73 -18.62
CA THR A 97 10.66 19.27 -20.00
C THR A 97 10.87 20.35 -21.07
N VAL A 98 10.64 21.63 -20.75
CA VAL A 98 10.79 22.73 -21.71
C VAL A 98 12.26 23.12 -21.90
N GLU A 99 13.08 23.05 -20.85
CA GLU A 99 14.53 23.27 -20.94
C GLU A 99 15.28 22.16 -21.69
N ASP A 100 14.79 20.91 -21.68
CA ASP A 100 15.40 19.84 -22.47
C ASP A 100 15.02 19.88 -23.97
N VAL A 101 13.87 20.44 -24.33
CA VAL A 101 13.47 20.63 -25.74
C VAL A 101 14.26 21.77 -26.41
N THR A 102 14.64 22.80 -25.65
CA THR A 102 15.40 23.95 -26.17
C THR A 102 16.91 23.69 -26.35
N LYS A 103 17.42 22.54 -25.92
CA LYS A 103 18.83 22.15 -26.11
C LYS A 103 19.15 21.49 -27.44
N PHE A 104 18.14 21.17 -28.26
CA PHE A 104 18.36 20.72 -29.63
C PHE A 104 18.20 21.92 -30.55
N PRO A 105 19.29 22.48 -31.13
CA PRO A 105 19.11 23.44 -32.20
C PRO A 105 18.42 22.71 -33.35
N LEU A 106 17.20 23.16 -33.67
CA LEU A 106 16.56 22.82 -34.94
C LEU A 106 17.37 23.56 -36.01
N ASP A 107 18.26 22.83 -36.69
CA ASP A 107 18.91 23.30 -37.92
C ASP A 107 17.82 23.41 -39.00
N ASP A 108 17.56 24.64 -39.46
CA ASP A 108 16.82 24.96 -40.69
C ASP A 108 17.63 24.62 -41.95
#